data_AF-A0A6V7JUG7-F1
#
_entry.id   AF-A0A6V7JUG7-F1
#
_cell.length_a   1.000
_cell.length_b   1.000
_cell.length_c   1.000
_cell.angle_alpha   90.00
_cell.angle_beta   90.00
_cell.angle_gamma   90.00
#
_symmetry.space_group_name_H-M   'P 1'
#
loop_
_entity.id
_entity.type
_entity.pdbx_description
1 polymer ?
#
loop_
_entity_poly.entity_id
_entity_poly.type
_entity_poly.pdbx_seq_one_letter_code
_entity_poly.pdbx_strand_id
1 'polypeptide(L)' 'DVILCSGCSCALDLSITVLAKEGQNILIPRPGFSIYRTLAEGLGVSVRSYNLL' A
#
# COMPACT_ATOMS: atom_id res chain seq x y z
N ASP A 1 7.20 0.51 -19.59
CA ASP A 1 8.46 0.16 -18.89
C ASP A 1 8.25 -0.99 -17.93
N VAL A 2 9.34 -1.63 -17.50
CA VAL A 2 9.34 -2.78 -16.57
C VAL A 2 10.39 -2.54 -15.49
N ILE A 3 10.03 -2.75 -14.23
CA ILE A 3 10.93 -2.64 -13.08
C ILE A 3 10.99 -4.00 -12.40
N LEU A 4 12.20 -4.53 -12.20
CA LEU A 4 12.43 -5.77 -11.45
C LEU A 4 12.58 -5.45 -9.96
N CYS A 5 11.81 -6.14 -9.12
CA CYS A 5 11.80 -5.98 -7.67
C CYS A 5 12.09 -7.29 -6.96
N SER A 6 12.50 -7.22 -5.68
CA SER A 6 12.66 -8.40 -4.82
C SER A 6 11.29 -8.90 -4.33
N GLY A 7 10.52 -9.49 -5.26
CA GLY A 7 9.15 -9.94 -5.04
C GLY A 7 8.10 -8.83 -5.09
N CYS A 8 6.83 -9.24 -5.05
CA CYS A 8 5.68 -8.33 -5.17
C CYS A 8 5.55 -7.39 -3.96
N SER A 9 5.94 -7.84 -2.76
CA SER A 9 5.94 -7.00 -1.57
C SER A 9 6.86 -5.77 -1.71
N CYS A 10 8.03 -5.94 -2.31
CA CYS A 10 8.95 -4.84 -2.60
C CYS A 10 8.38 -3.89 -3.67
N ALA A 11 7.69 -4.43 -4.68
CA ALA A 11 7.00 -3.60 -5.67
C ALA A 11 5.89 -2.75 -5.05
N LEU A 12 5.12 -3.30 -4.10
CA LEU A 12 4.09 -2.56 -3.36
C LEU A 12 4.70 -1.47 -2.49
N ASP A 13 5.77 -1.77 -1.75
CA ASP A 13 6.48 -0.82 -0.90
C ASP A 13 6.99 0.38 -1.71
N LEU A 14 7.67 0.12 -2.83
CA LEU A 14 8.12 1.15 -3.76
C LEU A 14 6.96 1.99 -4.30
N SER A 15 5.87 1.34 -4.69
CA SER A 15 4.69 2.02 -5.25
C SER A 15 4.01 2.93 -4.23
N ILE A 16 3.85 2.49 -2.98
CA ILE A 16 3.25 3.31 -1.92
C ILE A 16 4.18 4.47 -1.57
N THR A 17 5.49 4.21 -1.42
CA THR A 17 6.49 5.22 -1.07
C THR A 17 6.58 6.35 -2.10
N VAL A 18 6.47 6.05 -3.39
CA VAL A 18 6.56 7.08 -4.44
C VAL A 18 5.26 7.87 -4.63
N LEU A 19 4.11 7.28 -4.32
CA LEU A 19 2.79 7.89 -4.56
C LEU A 19 2.21 8.60 -3.34
N ALA A 20 2.52 8.17 -2.12
CA ALA A 20 1.92 8.67 -0.90
C ALA A 20 2.98 9.14 0.11
N LYS A 21 2.66 10.23 0.79
CA LYS A 21 3.46 10.83 1.87
C LYS A 21 2.74 10.68 3.21
N GLU A 22 3.49 10.86 4.29
CA GLU A 22 2.96 10.93 5.65
C GLU A 22 1.75 11.87 5.73
N GLY A 23 0.68 11.43 6.41
CA GLY A 23 -0.57 12.16 6.55
C GLY A 23 -1.54 12.08 5.36
N GLN A 24 -1.10 11.57 4.20
CA GLN A 24 -2.01 11.22 3.10
C GLN A 24 -2.71 9.89 3.35
N ASN A 25 -3.60 9.48 2.46
CA ASN A 25 -4.30 8.20 2.57
C ASN A 25 -4.30 7.38 1.28
N ILE A 26 -4.47 6.07 1.44
CA ILE A 26 -4.71 5.12 0.34
C ILE A 26 -5.94 4.26 0.61
N LEU A 27 -6.56 3.77 -0.47
CA LEU A 27 -7.70 2.86 -0.43
C LEU A 27 -7.26 1.40 -0.55
N ILE A 28 -7.75 0.54 0.34
CA ILE A 28 -7.50 -0.91 0.33
C ILE A 28 -8.81 -1.71 0.41
N PRO A 29 -8.87 -2.93 -0.16
CA PRO A 29 -10.07 -3.76 -0.08
C PRO A 29 -10.30 -4.35 1.32
N ARG A 30 -11.57 -4.63 1.66
CA ARG A 30 -11.99 -5.39 2.84
C ARG A 30 -13.05 -6.45 2.46
N PRO A 31 -12.84 -7.75 2.72
CA PRO A 31 -11.59 -8.35 3.20
C PRO A 31 -10.49 -8.22 2.14
N GLY A 32 -9.24 -8.07 2.58
CA GLY A 32 -8.10 -7.83 1.70
C GLY A 32 -6.78 -8.29 2.31
N PHE A 33 -5.73 -8.31 1.49
CA PHE A 33 -4.40 -8.73 1.92
C PHE A 33 -3.81 -7.72 2.91
N SER A 34 -3.31 -8.19 4.06
CA SER A 34 -2.88 -7.31 5.17
C SER A 34 -1.67 -6.45 4.83
N ILE A 35 -0.83 -6.85 3.86
CA ILE A 35 0.42 -6.15 3.56
C ILE A 35 0.22 -4.69 3.14
N TYR A 36 -0.89 -4.38 2.47
CA TYR A 36 -1.21 -3.00 2.07
C TYR A 36 -1.30 -2.10 3.30
N ARG A 37 -1.92 -2.60 4.38
CA ARG A 37 -2.04 -1.88 5.64
C ARG A 37 -0.68 -1.76 6.33
N THR A 38 0.04 -2.87 6.46
CA THR A 38 1.34 -2.89 7.16
C THR A 38 2.34 -1.92 6.53
N LEU A 39 2.43 -1.89 5.20
CA LEU A 39 3.34 -0.98 4.49
C LEU A 39 2.88 0.48 4.60
N ALA A 40 1.59 0.77 4.37
CA ALA A 40 1.08 2.13 4.42
C ALA A 40 1.19 2.76 5.81
N GLU A 41 0.77 2.04 6.85
CA GLU A 41 0.86 2.53 8.23
C GLU A 41 2.32 2.71 8.68
N GLY A 42 3.23 1.84 8.20
CA GLY A 42 4.68 1.98 8.44
C GLY A 42 5.30 3.24 7.82
N LEU A 43 4.70 3.77 6.74
CA LEU A 43 5.10 5.00 6.07
C LEU A 43 4.34 6.25 6.58
N GLY A 44 3.55 6.12 7.65
CA GLY A 44 2.70 7.20 8.17
C GLY A 44 1.52 7.55 7.25
N VAL A 45 1.17 6.67 6.33
CA VAL A 45 0.05 6.82 5.40
C VAL A 45 -1.21 6.22 6.02
N SER A 46 -2.29 7.00 6.06
CA SER A 46 -3.57 6.57 6.60
C SER A 46 -4.27 5.57 5.67
N VAL A 47 -4.82 4.50 6.23
CA VAL A 47 -5.52 3.47 5.45
C VAL A 47 -7.02 3.70 5.50
N ARG A 48 -7.65 3.81 4.32
CA ARG A 48 -9.10 3.77 4.14
C ARG A 48 -9.49 2.45 3.48
N SER A 49 -10.56 1.82 3.95
CA SER A 49 -11.01 0.54 3.37
C SER A 49 -12.31 0.68 2.60
N TYR A 50 -12.42 0.01 1.45
CA TYR A 50 -13.69 -0.19 0.75
C TYR A 50 -14.12 -1.66 0.85
N ASN A 51 -15.41 -1.88 1.03
CA ASN A 51 -15.97 -3.22 1.19
C ASN A 51 -16.15 -3.89 -0.18
N LEU A 52 -15.67 -5.12 -0.30
CA LEU A 52 -15.91 -5.98 -1.46
C LEU A 52 -17.20 -6.79 -1.34
N LEU A 53 -17.73 -6.90 -0.12
CA LEU A 53 -18.95 -7.61 0.26
C LEU A 53 -19.69 -6.80 1.33
#